data_AF-A0AAJ5RMY2-F1
#
_entry.id   AF-A0AAJ5RMY2-F1
#
_cell.length_a   1.000
_cell.length_b   1.000
_cell.length_c   1.000
_cell.angle_alpha   90.00
_cell.angle_beta   90.00
_cell.angle_gamma   90.00
#
_symmetry.space_group_name_H-M   'P 1'
#
loop_
_entity.id
_entity.type
_entity.pdbx_description
1 polymer ?
#
loop_
_entity_poly.entity_id
_entity_poly.type
_entity_poly.pdbx_seq_one_letter_code
_entity_poly.pdbx_strand_id
1 'polypeptide(L)'
;MVSTKSEMITKFEEILDKNFDKFKETSQNETNLIKTYLIENHLFKNDENKNDNISTFLNDWILNLEKSPSKSEWNLKIRSTNDLNLIILDSKFGEIFIDITDTRFWSINTAIKAKSSDMVFNELLREESMDNIWLPSSFINSMNMFGSIYGIGVSYNEILNDDENIVSSYLSNEDKLKLKIRKFNASKMLKILQKSEFKENIALDRISILKTDSLKDDDFIVDDITYFGKFTAKGTSYSKHSQLVYEIFSNYRDKLQFLEDNIAFNFNLDEQQIKGQIINIKFHRKDIILSKLVDVLSSGNKVFKLWGIPKWSSEEYCSLKVVDLHVGNLGKSMQLDITPNNIRVIFPHGACANTLARLLTNIHQNIDATAELITGGNPYDYFILNESD
;
A
#
# COMPACT_ATOMS: atom_id res chain seq x y z
N MET A 1 -15.63 -28.07 -4.38
CA MET A 1 -15.00 -27.47 -3.18
C MET A 1 -13.60 -27.07 -3.62
N VAL A 2 -13.16 -25.83 -3.38
CA VAL A 2 -11.86 -25.36 -3.88
C VAL A 2 -10.72 -25.98 -3.06
N SER A 3 -9.78 -26.59 -3.74
CA SER A 3 -8.61 -27.32 -3.22
C SER A 3 -7.31 -26.96 -3.93
N THR A 4 -7.35 -26.19 -5.02
CA THR A 4 -6.16 -25.72 -5.76
C THR A 4 -6.32 -24.26 -6.18
N LYS A 5 -5.22 -23.60 -6.53
CA LYS A 5 -5.24 -22.24 -7.09
C LYS A 5 -5.99 -22.17 -8.43
N SER A 6 -5.91 -23.21 -9.26
CA SER A 6 -6.68 -23.28 -10.51
C SER A 6 -8.19 -23.29 -10.25
N GLU A 7 -8.66 -24.05 -9.26
CA GLU A 7 -10.07 -24.08 -8.89
C GLU A 7 -10.54 -22.74 -8.28
N MET A 8 -9.66 -22.05 -7.54
CA MET A 8 -9.93 -20.70 -7.05
C MET A 8 -10.12 -19.72 -8.22
N ILE A 9 -9.26 -19.78 -9.24
CA ILE A 9 -9.35 -18.96 -10.46
C ILE A 9 -10.69 -19.19 -11.14
N THR A 10 -11.04 -20.44 -11.45
CA THR A 10 -12.32 -20.79 -12.10
C THR A 10 -13.51 -20.28 -11.29
N LYS A 11 -13.49 -20.47 -9.97
CA LYS A 11 -14.56 -19.96 -9.09
C LYS A 11 -14.72 -18.44 -9.20
N PHE A 12 -13.61 -17.71 -9.30
CA PHE A 12 -13.65 -16.26 -9.39
C PHE A 12 -14.07 -15.77 -10.79
N GLU A 13 -13.72 -16.48 -11.85
CA GLU A 13 -14.26 -16.23 -13.21
C GLU A 13 -15.79 -16.36 -13.20
N GLU A 14 -16.34 -17.45 -12.66
CA GLU A 14 -17.79 -17.64 -12.54
C GLU A 14 -18.50 -16.51 -11.77
N ILE A 15 -17.85 -15.99 -10.71
CA ILE A 15 -18.39 -14.86 -9.93
C ILE A 15 -18.37 -13.57 -10.75
N LEU A 16 -17.31 -13.32 -11.51
CA LEU A 16 -17.20 -12.15 -12.37
C LEU A 16 -18.25 -12.17 -13.48
N ASP A 17 -18.37 -13.28 -14.21
CA ASP A 17 -19.35 -13.44 -15.27
C ASP A 17 -20.77 -13.22 -14.78
N LYS A 18 -21.13 -13.87 -13.65
CA LYS A 18 -22.45 -13.69 -13.02
C LYS A 18 -22.71 -12.24 -12.61
N ASN A 19 -21.71 -11.56 -12.05
CA ASN A 19 -21.84 -10.16 -11.67
C ASN A 19 -21.98 -9.26 -12.90
N PHE A 20 -21.30 -9.58 -14.00
CA PHE A 20 -21.34 -8.83 -15.25
C PHE A 20 -22.69 -8.99 -15.96
N ASP A 21 -23.24 -10.19 -16.04
CA ASP A 21 -24.56 -10.45 -16.59
C ASP A 21 -25.63 -9.66 -15.83
N LYS A 22 -25.59 -9.68 -14.50
CA LYS A 22 -26.49 -8.90 -13.67
C LYS A 22 -26.30 -7.38 -13.85
N PHE A 23 -25.07 -6.92 -14.05
CA PHE A 23 -24.79 -5.52 -14.37
C PHE A 23 -25.39 -5.13 -15.73
N LYS A 24 -25.29 -5.99 -16.76
CA LYS A 24 -25.93 -5.77 -18.08
C LYS A 24 -27.45 -5.60 -17.93
N GLU A 25 -28.09 -6.38 -17.07
CA GLU A 25 -29.54 -6.32 -16.84
C GLU A 25 -29.98 -5.11 -16.01
N THR A 26 -29.26 -4.81 -14.92
CA THR A 26 -29.73 -3.86 -13.89
C THR A 26 -29.01 -2.52 -13.89
N SER A 27 -27.90 -2.39 -14.62
CA SER A 27 -26.96 -1.26 -14.53
C SER A 27 -26.43 -1.00 -13.10
N GLN A 28 -26.56 -1.97 -12.19
CA GLN A 28 -26.08 -1.87 -10.81
C GLN A 28 -24.90 -2.81 -10.60
N ASN A 29 -23.89 -2.32 -9.87
CA ASN A 29 -22.75 -3.15 -9.49
C ASN A 29 -23.11 -3.99 -8.26
N GLU A 30 -22.67 -5.25 -8.26
CA GLU A 30 -22.83 -6.12 -7.11
C GLU A 30 -21.98 -5.68 -5.91
N THR A 31 -22.42 -6.04 -4.72
CA THR A 31 -21.68 -5.78 -3.46
C THR A 31 -20.55 -6.79 -3.21
N ASN A 32 -20.63 -7.94 -3.86
CA ASN A 32 -19.71 -9.08 -3.73
C ASN A 32 -18.65 -9.10 -4.84
N LEU A 33 -18.08 -7.92 -5.15
CA LEU A 33 -16.95 -7.84 -6.09
C LEU A 33 -15.75 -8.62 -5.57
N ILE A 34 -14.91 -9.09 -6.48
CA ILE A 34 -13.64 -9.70 -6.09
C ILE A 34 -12.72 -8.63 -5.52
N LYS A 35 -12.04 -8.99 -4.45
CA LYS A 35 -11.09 -8.14 -3.74
C LYS A 35 -9.81 -8.91 -3.54
N THR A 36 -8.71 -8.22 -3.76
CA THR A 36 -7.37 -8.75 -3.50
C THR A 36 -6.62 -7.76 -2.66
N TYR A 37 -6.05 -8.22 -1.56
CA TYR A 37 -5.24 -7.41 -0.67
C TYR A 37 -3.80 -7.91 -0.75
N LEU A 38 -2.86 -7.00 -1.01
CA LEU A 38 -1.44 -7.29 -0.96
C LEU A 38 -0.89 -6.82 0.39
N ILE A 39 -0.29 -7.75 1.12
CA ILE A 39 0.37 -7.45 2.39
C ILE A 39 1.82 -7.87 2.37
N GLU A 40 2.62 -7.12 3.09
CA GLU A 40 3.95 -7.53 3.47
C GLU A 40 3.89 -8.26 4.81
N ASN A 41 4.66 -9.33 4.94
CA ASN A 41 4.88 -10.03 6.19
C ASN A 41 6.38 -10.17 6.49
N HIS A 42 6.72 -10.17 7.77
CA HIS A 42 8.09 -10.35 8.25
C HIS A 42 8.24 -11.61 9.13
N LEU A 43 7.31 -12.56 9.00
CA LEU A 43 7.28 -13.73 9.86
C LEU A 43 8.44 -14.70 9.59
N PHE A 44 8.79 -14.92 8.31
CA PHE A 44 9.68 -16.01 7.91
C PHE A 44 10.78 -15.51 6.97
N LYS A 45 11.97 -15.24 7.52
CA LYS A 45 13.17 -15.03 6.69
C LYS A 45 13.83 -16.40 6.47
N ASN A 46 13.65 -16.95 5.27
CA ASN A 46 14.30 -18.18 4.78
C ASN A 46 14.06 -19.43 5.64
N ASP A 47 12.83 -19.94 5.67
CA ASP A 47 12.49 -21.12 6.47
C ASP A 47 12.02 -22.30 5.59
N GLU A 48 12.61 -23.47 5.80
CA GLU A 48 12.26 -24.72 5.11
C GLU A 48 10.84 -25.22 5.50
N ASN A 49 10.30 -24.73 6.63
CA ASN A 49 8.98 -25.09 7.17
C ASN A 49 7.93 -23.96 7.08
N LYS A 50 8.03 -23.13 6.03
CA LYS A 50 7.18 -21.94 5.81
C LYS A 50 5.68 -22.20 6.05
N ASN A 51 5.13 -23.28 5.50
CA ASN A 51 3.69 -23.56 5.56
C ASN A 51 3.20 -23.89 6.96
N ASP A 52 3.96 -24.72 7.69
CA ASP A 52 3.60 -25.11 9.05
C ASP A 52 3.67 -23.89 9.98
N ASN A 53 4.67 -23.03 9.78
CA ASN A 53 4.79 -21.82 10.57
C ASN A 53 3.69 -20.80 10.25
N ILE A 54 3.32 -20.62 8.98
CA ILE A 54 2.19 -19.75 8.59
C ILE A 54 0.88 -20.30 9.17
N SER A 55 0.65 -21.60 9.08
CA SER A 55 -0.55 -22.23 9.62
C SER A 55 -0.61 -22.07 11.14
N THR A 56 0.52 -22.19 11.82
CA THR A 56 0.62 -21.98 13.28
C THR A 56 0.31 -20.54 13.64
N PHE A 57 0.93 -19.58 12.94
CA PHE A 57 0.64 -18.14 13.12
C PHE A 57 -0.85 -17.83 12.92
N LEU A 58 -1.46 -18.33 11.83
CA LEU A 58 -2.88 -18.09 11.55
C LEU A 58 -3.77 -18.73 12.62
N ASN A 59 -3.43 -19.92 13.14
CA ASN A 59 -4.16 -20.54 14.24
C ASN A 59 -4.09 -19.69 15.51
N ASP A 60 -2.89 -19.24 15.90
CA ASP A 60 -2.71 -18.41 17.08
C ASP A 60 -3.44 -17.06 16.96
N TRP A 61 -3.38 -16.46 15.77
CA TRP A 61 -4.13 -15.25 15.45
C TRP A 61 -5.64 -15.47 15.59
N ILE A 62 -6.20 -16.53 15.01
CA ILE A 62 -7.62 -16.86 15.12
C ILE A 62 -8.03 -17.08 16.59
N LEU A 63 -7.23 -17.84 17.37
CA LEU A 63 -7.50 -18.08 18.79
C LEU A 63 -7.52 -16.78 19.59
N ASN A 64 -6.66 -15.81 19.24
CA ASN A 64 -6.68 -14.49 19.87
C ASN A 64 -7.90 -13.66 19.46
N LEU A 65 -8.38 -13.78 18.22
CA LEU A 65 -9.62 -13.14 17.78
C LEU A 65 -10.84 -13.65 18.53
N GLU A 66 -10.93 -14.96 18.75
CA GLU A 66 -12.07 -15.59 19.44
C GLU A 66 -12.22 -15.15 20.90
N LYS A 67 -11.13 -14.70 21.54
CA LYS A 67 -11.17 -14.10 22.89
C LYS A 67 -11.94 -12.77 22.92
N SER A 68 -12.13 -12.11 21.78
CA SER A 68 -12.89 -10.87 21.68
C SER A 68 -14.36 -11.15 21.30
N PRO A 69 -15.36 -10.82 22.15
CA PRO A 69 -16.76 -11.13 21.89
C PRO A 69 -17.32 -10.55 20.58
N SER A 70 -16.78 -9.43 20.12
CA SER A 70 -17.20 -8.79 18.86
C SER A 70 -16.60 -9.43 17.60
N LYS A 71 -15.51 -10.18 17.75
CA LYS A 71 -14.75 -10.79 16.65
C LYS A 71 -14.94 -12.31 16.58
N SER A 72 -15.30 -12.95 17.69
CA SER A 72 -15.67 -14.38 17.74
C SER A 72 -16.81 -14.73 16.78
N GLU A 73 -17.66 -13.75 16.45
CA GLU A 73 -18.71 -13.97 15.48
C GLU A 73 -18.21 -14.26 14.05
N TRP A 74 -16.94 -14.02 13.73
CA TRP A 74 -16.41 -14.27 12.39
C TRP A 74 -16.27 -15.77 12.08
N ASN A 75 -16.10 -16.59 13.13
CA ASN A 75 -16.00 -18.05 13.08
C ASN A 75 -15.01 -18.51 11.99
N LEU A 76 -13.76 -18.03 12.12
CA LEU A 76 -12.69 -18.31 11.16
C LEU A 76 -12.14 -19.72 11.37
N LYS A 77 -11.97 -20.47 10.28
CA LYS A 77 -11.37 -21.81 10.31
C LYS A 77 -10.37 -21.96 9.18
N ILE A 78 -9.18 -22.47 9.50
CA ILE A 78 -8.18 -22.79 8.50
C ILE A 78 -8.57 -24.12 7.83
N ARG A 79 -8.49 -24.12 6.50
CA ARG A 79 -8.63 -25.31 5.68
C ARG A 79 -7.38 -25.44 4.80
N SER A 80 -6.70 -26.57 4.96
CA SER A 80 -5.60 -26.97 4.10
C SER A 80 -6.10 -27.29 2.69
N THR A 81 -5.22 -27.10 1.71
CA THR A 81 -5.52 -27.37 0.29
C THR A 81 -4.49 -28.34 -0.30
N ASN A 82 -4.72 -28.80 -1.54
CA ASN A 82 -3.76 -29.62 -2.28
C ASN A 82 -2.60 -28.78 -2.84
N ASP A 83 -2.72 -27.45 -2.81
CA ASP A 83 -1.67 -26.51 -3.19
C ASP A 83 -0.95 -26.01 -1.93
N LEU A 84 0.34 -26.34 -1.82
CA LEU A 84 1.15 -25.99 -0.67
C LEU A 84 1.22 -24.48 -0.42
N ASN A 85 1.05 -23.65 -1.45
CA ASN A 85 1.13 -22.20 -1.32
C ASN A 85 -0.24 -21.53 -1.18
N LEU A 86 -1.31 -22.29 -1.00
CA LEU A 86 -2.67 -21.77 -0.86
C LEU A 86 -3.30 -22.25 0.46
N ILE A 87 -3.67 -21.28 1.28
CA ILE A 87 -4.41 -21.50 2.53
C ILE A 87 -5.80 -20.89 2.38
N ILE A 88 -6.83 -21.58 2.88
CA ILE A 88 -8.19 -21.05 2.89
C ILE A 88 -8.61 -20.77 4.33
N LEU A 89 -9.11 -19.55 4.58
CA LEU A 89 -9.84 -19.22 5.79
C LEU A 89 -11.34 -19.23 5.47
N ASP A 90 -12.04 -20.23 5.99
CA ASP A 90 -13.49 -20.28 5.96
C ASP A 90 -14.04 -19.34 7.04
N SER A 91 -14.99 -18.48 6.70
CA SER A 91 -15.66 -17.56 7.64
C SER A 91 -17.18 -17.65 7.51
N LYS A 92 -17.92 -17.08 8.47
CA LYS A 92 -19.38 -16.95 8.32
C LYS A 92 -19.82 -16.12 7.10
N PHE A 93 -18.92 -15.30 6.56
CA PHE A 93 -19.22 -14.39 5.45
C PHE A 93 -18.85 -14.97 4.08
N GLY A 94 -18.05 -16.04 4.04
CA GLY A 94 -17.49 -16.64 2.84
C GLY A 94 -16.05 -17.06 3.02
N GLU A 95 -15.42 -17.46 1.91
CA GLU A 95 -14.03 -17.92 1.87
C GLU A 95 -13.06 -16.76 1.63
N ILE A 96 -11.90 -16.83 2.27
CA ILE A 96 -10.75 -15.97 2.07
C ILE A 96 -9.58 -16.86 1.67
N PHE A 97 -8.99 -16.60 0.50
CA PHE A 97 -7.89 -17.37 -0.05
C PHE A 97 -6.59 -16.60 0.16
N ILE A 98 -5.62 -17.20 0.84
CA ILE A 98 -4.31 -16.60 1.11
C ILE A 98 -3.29 -17.34 0.25
N ASP A 99 -2.79 -16.65 -0.77
CA ASP A 99 -1.68 -17.10 -1.60
C ASP A 99 -0.37 -16.63 -0.97
N ILE A 100 0.43 -17.60 -0.56
CA ILE A 100 1.71 -17.45 0.12
C ILE A 100 2.85 -17.90 -0.79
N THR A 101 2.71 -17.83 -2.11
CA THR A 101 3.79 -18.21 -3.05
C THR A 101 5.04 -17.36 -2.81
N ASP A 102 4.89 -16.05 -2.60
CA ASP A 102 5.99 -15.18 -2.20
C ASP A 102 6.23 -15.28 -0.68
N THR A 103 7.49 -15.23 -0.25
CA THR A 103 7.87 -15.39 1.17
C THR A 103 7.60 -14.14 1.99
N ARG A 104 7.74 -12.97 1.39
CA ARG A 104 7.60 -11.68 2.03
C ARG A 104 6.24 -11.06 1.78
N PHE A 105 5.58 -11.37 0.68
CA PHE A 105 4.29 -10.76 0.36
C PHE A 105 3.20 -11.81 0.16
N TRP A 106 2.03 -11.58 0.75
CA TRP A 106 0.87 -12.46 0.58
C TRP A 106 -0.22 -11.77 -0.22
N SER A 107 -0.89 -12.53 -1.08
CA SER A 107 -2.06 -12.09 -1.84
C SER A 107 -3.32 -12.73 -1.24
N ILE A 108 -4.18 -11.90 -0.67
CA ILE A 108 -5.41 -12.34 0.01
C ILE A 108 -6.61 -12.04 -0.90
N ASN A 109 -7.24 -13.07 -1.43
CA ASN A 109 -8.30 -12.99 -2.43
C ASN A 109 -9.66 -13.37 -1.80
N THR A 110 -10.71 -12.61 -2.08
CA THR A 110 -12.07 -12.93 -1.60
C THR A 110 -13.18 -12.25 -2.40
N ALA A 111 -14.37 -12.86 -2.43
CA ALA A 111 -15.60 -12.24 -2.94
C ALA A 111 -16.52 -11.72 -1.81
N ILE A 112 -16.08 -11.78 -0.55
CA ILE A 112 -16.84 -11.28 0.61
C ILE A 112 -17.12 -9.78 0.47
N LYS A 113 -18.24 -9.29 1.01
CA LYS A 113 -18.57 -7.86 1.04
C LYS A 113 -17.45 -7.03 1.69
N ALA A 114 -17.17 -5.86 1.11
CA ALA A 114 -16.05 -5.01 1.53
C ALA A 114 -16.01 -4.73 3.03
N LYS A 115 -17.17 -4.43 3.65
CA LYS A 115 -17.26 -4.19 5.09
C LYS A 115 -16.70 -5.35 5.91
N SER A 116 -17.04 -6.59 5.56
CA SER A 116 -16.62 -7.78 6.28
C SER A 116 -15.17 -8.15 5.97
N SER A 117 -14.75 -8.11 4.70
CA SER A 117 -13.37 -8.43 4.32
C SER A 117 -12.37 -7.40 4.86
N ASP A 118 -12.72 -6.10 4.82
CA ASP A 118 -11.89 -5.04 5.38
C ASP A 118 -11.73 -5.17 6.90
N MET A 119 -12.75 -5.65 7.62
CA MET A 119 -12.65 -5.90 9.06
C MET A 119 -11.63 -6.99 9.37
N VAL A 120 -11.70 -8.14 8.69
CA VAL A 120 -10.76 -9.25 8.88
C VAL A 120 -9.33 -8.80 8.53
N PHE A 121 -9.18 -8.12 7.40
CA PHE A 121 -7.89 -7.65 6.91
C PHE A 121 -7.25 -6.61 7.84
N ASN A 122 -8.01 -5.60 8.26
CA ASN A 122 -7.51 -4.57 9.17
C ASN A 122 -7.10 -5.13 10.53
N GLU A 123 -7.67 -6.28 10.92
CA GLU A 123 -7.30 -6.96 12.14
C GLU A 123 -6.00 -7.75 11.98
N LEU A 124 -5.80 -8.41 10.83
CA LEU A 124 -4.52 -9.04 10.49
C LEU A 124 -3.38 -8.02 10.48
N LEU A 125 -3.61 -6.82 9.95
CA LEU A 125 -2.66 -5.70 9.94
C LEU A 125 -2.37 -5.07 11.31
N ARG A 126 -3.02 -5.53 12.39
CA ARG A 126 -2.65 -5.13 13.75
C ARG A 126 -1.46 -5.92 14.28
N GLU A 127 -1.18 -7.07 13.69
CA GLU A 127 0.01 -7.84 13.99
C GLU A 127 1.24 -7.04 13.55
N GLU A 128 2.23 -6.90 14.43
CA GLU A 128 3.46 -6.13 14.17
C GLU A 128 4.23 -6.66 12.95
N SER A 129 4.09 -7.95 12.65
CA SER A 129 4.74 -8.59 11.52
C SER A 129 4.07 -8.31 10.16
N MET A 130 2.91 -7.64 10.11
CA MET A 130 2.06 -7.54 8.92
C MET A 130 1.81 -6.09 8.48
N ASP A 131 2.27 -5.69 7.30
CA ASP A 131 2.03 -4.36 6.75
C ASP A 131 1.17 -4.37 5.48
N ASN A 132 0.60 -3.23 5.14
CA ASN A 132 0.20 -2.99 3.77
C ASN A 132 1.44 -2.81 2.90
N ILE A 133 1.31 -3.08 1.60
CA ILE A 133 2.16 -2.39 0.64
C ILE A 133 1.74 -0.92 0.58
N TRP A 134 2.70 -0.03 0.37
CA TRP A 134 2.44 1.40 0.26
C TRP A 134 2.88 1.88 -1.11
N LEU A 135 1.92 2.37 -1.90
CA LEU A 135 2.10 2.82 -3.28
C LEU A 135 2.05 4.35 -3.30
N PRO A 136 3.20 5.03 -3.37
CA PRO A 136 3.24 6.48 -3.44
C PRO A 136 2.49 7.03 -4.67
N SER A 137 2.07 8.30 -4.64
CA SER A 137 1.38 8.93 -5.78
C SER A 137 2.15 8.78 -7.10
N SER A 138 3.49 8.84 -7.06
CA SER A 138 4.35 8.59 -8.22
C SER A 138 4.21 7.16 -8.77
N PHE A 139 4.13 6.15 -7.91
CA PHE A 139 3.81 4.76 -8.30
C PHE A 139 2.45 4.69 -8.98
N ILE A 140 1.41 5.24 -8.34
CA ILE A 140 0.04 5.14 -8.85
C ILE A 140 -0.06 5.83 -10.22
N ASN A 141 0.64 6.95 -10.39
CA ASN A 141 0.64 7.71 -11.65
C ASN A 141 1.29 6.94 -12.81
N SER A 142 2.24 6.04 -12.55
CA SER A 142 2.90 5.21 -13.59
C SER A 142 2.13 3.93 -13.94
N MET A 143 1.06 3.59 -13.22
CA MET A 143 0.31 2.35 -13.44
C MET A 143 -0.37 2.25 -14.81
N ASN A 144 -0.40 3.33 -15.60
CA ASN A 144 -0.84 3.30 -17.00
C ASN A 144 0.04 2.39 -17.89
N MET A 145 1.23 2.00 -17.42
CA MET A 145 2.04 0.99 -18.10
C MET A 145 1.42 -0.41 -18.08
N PHE A 146 0.52 -0.71 -17.12
CA PHE A 146 -0.12 -2.03 -16.98
C PHE A 146 -1.50 -2.12 -17.65
N GLY A 147 -2.00 -1.01 -18.20
CA GLY A 147 -3.29 -0.95 -18.87
C GLY A 147 -3.82 0.47 -19.03
N SER A 148 -5.02 0.61 -19.60
CA SER A 148 -5.61 1.92 -19.84
C SER A 148 -6.21 2.50 -18.56
N ILE A 149 -5.94 3.78 -18.25
CA ILE A 149 -6.56 4.46 -17.11
C ILE A 149 -8.07 4.55 -17.34
N TYR A 150 -8.83 3.88 -16.48
CA TYR A 150 -10.28 3.90 -16.45
C TYR A 150 -10.84 4.90 -15.42
N GLY A 151 -10.07 5.26 -14.41
CA GLY A 151 -10.51 6.14 -13.34
C GLY A 151 -9.38 6.53 -12.41
N ILE A 152 -9.60 7.58 -11.63
CA ILE A 152 -8.68 8.06 -10.60
C ILE A 152 -9.47 8.40 -9.32
N GLY A 153 -8.81 8.22 -8.19
CA GLY A 153 -9.22 8.76 -6.90
C GLY A 153 -8.12 9.66 -6.36
N VAL A 154 -8.55 10.78 -5.80
CA VAL A 154 -7.70 11.73 -5.10
C VAL A 154 -8.22 11.85 -3.68
N SER A 155 -7.31 11.77 -2.72
CA SER A 155 -7.60 12.04 -1.32
C SER A 155 -6.44 12.83 -0.73
N TYR A 156 -6.74 13.81 0.09
CA TYR A 156 -5.73 14.52 0.86
C TYR A 156 -6.32 14.94 2.19
N ASN A 157 -5.54 14.81 3.25
CA ASN A 157 -5.95 15.15 4.61
C ASN A 157 -4.89 16.08 5.21
N GLU A 158 -5.20 17.36 5.33
CA GLU A 158 -4.27 18.33 5.91
C GLU A 158 -4.05 18.03 7.40
N ILE A 159 -2.79 17.79 7.80
CA ILE A 159 -2.45 17.48 9.21
C ILE A 159 -1.51 18.50 9.84
N LEU A 160 -0.97 19.46 9.07
CA LEU A 160 -0.13 20.52 9.62
C LEU A 160 -0.94 21.75 10.02
N ASN A 161 -2.17 21.90 9.53
CA ASN A 161 -3.05 23.03 9.85
C ASN A 161 -4.13 22.74 10.90
N ASP A 162 -4.02 21.65 11.66
CA ASP A 162 -4.90 21.41 12.81
C ASP A 162 -4.67 22.54 13.84
N ASP A 163 -5.54 23.55 13.79
CA ASP A 163 -5.62 24.59 14.81
C ASP A 163 -6.32 23.98 16.02
N GLU A 164 -5.65 23.96 17.18
CA GLU A 164 -6.18 23.50 18.48
C GLU A 164 -7.39 24.32 19.00
N ASN A 165 -7.95 25.20 18.19
CA ASN A 165 -9.12 25.99 18.56
C ASN A 165 -10.38 25.10 18.63
N ILE A 166 -11.11 25.23 19.73
CA ILE A 166 -12.36 24.48 19.95
C ILE A 166 -13.35 24.74 18.80
N VAL A 167 -13.36 25.94 18.21
CA VAL A 167 -14.26 26.30 17.10
C VAL A 167 -13.90 25.59 15.78
N SER A 168 -12.62 25.40 15.46
CA SER A 168 -12.19 24.64 14.26
C SER A 168 -12.54 23.16 14.40
N SER A 169 -12.48 22.60 15.61
CA SER A 169 -12.89 21.21 15.87
C SER A 169 -14.38 20.94 15.58
N TYR A 170 -15.26 21.95 15.69
CA TYR A 170 -16.69 21.85 15.36
C TYR A 170 -16.99 21.97 13.86
N LEU A 171 -16.07 22.50 13.05
CA LEU A 171 -16.19 22.69 11.59
C LEU A 171 -15.39 21.64 10.78
N SER A 172 -14.74 20.69 11.46
CA SER A 172 -13.64 19.79 11.09
C SER A 172 -13.80 18.79 9.92
N ASN A 173 -14.68 19.04 8.95
CA ASN A 173 -14.67 18.32 7.67
C ASN A 173 -13.98 19.11 6.54
N GLU A 174 -13.46 20.31 6.80
CA GLU A 174 -12.85 21.18 5.78
C GLU A 174 -11.42 20.76 5.39
N ASP A 175 -10.73 19.97 6.21
CA ASP A 175 -9.33 19.56 5.98
C ASP A 175 -9.15 18.35 5.06
N LYS A 176 -10.25 17.83 4.50
CA LYS A 176 -10.26 16.61 3.69
C LYS A 176 -10.73 16.87 2.27
N LEU A 177 -9.82 16.74 1.31
CA LEU A 177 -10.17 16.65 -0.09
C LEU A 177 -10.45 15.20 -0.46
N LYS A 178 -11.57 14.95 -1.14
CA LYS A 178 -11.85 13.64 -1.75
C LYS A 178 -12.57 13.77 -3.07
N LEU A 179 -11.95 13.27 -4.13
CA LEU A 179 -12.47 13.33 -5.50
C LEU A 179 -12.34 11.96 -6.17
N LYS A 180 -13.35 11.58 -6.94
CA LYS A 180 -13.32 10.36 -7.77
C LYS A 180 -13.81 10.68 -9.17
N ILE A 181 -13.02 10.30 -10.17
CA ILE A 181 -13.31 10.52 -11.57
C ILE A 181 -13.20 9.18 -12.30
N ARG A 182 -14.17 8.87 -13.18
CA ARG A 182 -14.17 7.65 -13.99
C ARG A 182 -14.42 7.97 -15.47
N LYS A 183 -13.98 7.08 -16.36
CA LYS A 183 -14.15 7.09 -17.82
C LYS A 183 -13.43 8.26 -18.52
N PHE A 184 -13.98 8.70 -19.66
CA PHE A 184 -13.36 9.43 -20.79
C PHE A 184 -12.51 10.67 -20.44
N ASN A 185 -12.60 11.21 -19.23
CA ASN A 185 -11.82 12.38 -18.81
C ASN A 185 -10.90 12.12 -17.61
N ALA A 186 -10.74 10.88 -17.12
CA ALA A 186 -9.89 10.59 -15.96
C ALA A 186 -8.45 11.09 -16.15
N SER A 187 -7.79 10.69 -17.24
CA SER A 187 -6.41 11.12 -17.54
C SER A 187 -6.31 12.62 -17.82
N LYS A 188 -7.30 13.21 -18.50
CA LYS A 188 -7.31 14.65 -18.80
C LYS A 188 -7.50 15.48 -17.53
N MET A 189 -8.42 15.07 -16.67
CA MET A 189 -8.71 15.74 -15.40
C MET A 189 -7.51 15.60 -14.45
N LEU A 190 -6.86 14.43 -14.40
CA LEU A 190 -5.63 14.26 -13.64
C LEU A 190 -4.57 15.30 -14.03
N LYS A 191 -4.33 15.44 -15.34
CA LYS A 191 -3.37 16.43 -15.87
C LYS A 191 -3.75 17.87 -15.52
N ILE A 192 -5.05 18.19 -15.44
CA ILE A 192 -5.52 19.51 -15.02
C ILE A 192 -5.25 19.72 -13.52
N LEU A 193 -5.61 18.74 -12.69
CA LEU A 193 -5.43 18.81 -11.23
C LEU A 193 -3.94 18.91 -10.86
N GLN A 194 -3.07 18.14 -11.50
CA GLN A 194 -1.61 18.18 -11.31
C GLN A 194 -0.97 19.51 -11.73
N LYS A 195 -1.64 20.29 -12.59
CA LYS A 195 -1.19 21.62 -13.03
C LYS A 195 -1.89 22.76 -12.30
N SER A 196 -2.84 22.44 -11.42
CA SER A 196 -3.58 23.44 -10.66
C SER A 196 -2.74 24.03 -9.54
N GLU A 197 -3.21 25.14 -8.98
CA GLU A 197 -2.61 25.75 -7.78
C GLU A 197 -2.71 24.85 -6.55
N PHE A 198 -3.66 23.90 -6.54
CA PHE A 198 -3.89 22.95 -5.44
C PHE A 198 -3.11 21.64 -5.60
N LYS A 199 -2.18 21.54 -6.56
CA LYS A 199 -1.47 20.28 -6.88
C LYS A 199 -0.82 19.61 -5.66
N GLU A 200 -0.37 20.40 -4.68
CA GLU A 200 0.23 19.96 -3.42
C GLU A 200 -0.78 19.22 -2.51
N ASN A 201 -2.08 19.35 -2.77
CA ASN A 201 -3.18 18.66 -2.10
C ASN A 201 -3.85 17.60 -3.00
N ILE A 202 -3.34 17.32 -4.20
CA ILE A 202 -3.90 16.31 -5.12
C ILE A 202 -3.11 15.00 -5.00
N ALA A 203 -3.25 14.29 -3.88
CA ALA A 203 -2.62 12.98 -3.72
C ALA A 203 -3.48 11.88 -4.37
N LEU A 204 -2.88 11.08 -5.24
CA LEU A 204 -3.55 9.93 -5.79
C LEU A 204 -3.74 8.88 -4.69
N ASP A 205 -4.99 8.59 -4.33
CA ASP A 205 -5.32 7.55 -3.36
C ASP A 205 -5.71 6.23 -4.03
N ARG A 206 -6.00 6.31 -5.35
CA ARG A 206 -6.52 5.22 -6.14
C ARG A 206 -6.34 5.46 -7.63
N ILE A 207 -6.18 4.39 -8.39
CA ILE A 207 -6.35 4.37 -9.83
C ILE A 207 -7.24 3.20 -10.25
N SER A 208 -8.00 3.36 -11.32
CA SER A 208 -8.71 2.27 -11.96
C SER A 208 -8.01 1.94 -13.27
N ILE A 209 -7.61 0.68 -13.46
CA ILE A 209 -6.95 0.20 -14.69
C ILE A 209 -7.89 -0.74 -15.44
N LEU A 210 -8.10 -0.48 -16.72
CA LEU A 210 -8.76 -1.39 -17.66
C LEU A 210 -7.70 -2.21 -18.40
N LYS A 211 -7.77 -3.54 -18.26
CA LYS A 211 -6.97 -4.50 -19.02
C LYS A 211 -7.90 -5.33 -19.91
N THR A 212 -7.64 -5.28 -21.21
CA THR A 212 -8.35 -6.02 -22.26
C THR A 212 -7.42 -6.16 -23.46
N ASP A 213 -7.56 -7.24 -24.23
CA ASP A 213 -6.81 -7.46 -25.47
C ASP A 213 -7.50 -6.78 -26.67
N SER A 214 -8.80 -6.48 -26.53
CA SER A 214 -9.62 -5.85 -27.56
C SER A 214 -10.83 -5.16 -26.94
N LEU A 215 -11.11 -3.93 -27.39
CA LEU A 215 -12.32 -3.20 -26.98
C LEU A 215 -13.64 -3.84 -27.45
N LYS A 216 -13.56 -4.88 -28.29
CA LYS A 216 -14.72 -5.62 -28.81
C LYS A 216 -14.98 -6.93 -28.07
N ASP A 217 -14.06 -7.38 -27.23
CA ASP A 217 -14.19 -8.64 -26.51
C ASP A 217 -14.84 -8.42 -25.15
N ASP A 218 -15.74 -9.33 -24.80
CA ASP A 218 -16.33 -9.42 -23.46
C ASP A 218 -15.34 -9.98 -22.43
N ASP A 219 -14.04 -10.11 -22.77
CA ASP A 219 -12.95 -10.58 -21.90
C ASP A 219 -12.09 -9.39 -21.41
N PHE A 220 -12.45 -8.85 -20.25
CA PHE A 220 -11.78 -7.68 -19.68
C PHE A 220 -11.82 -7.68 -18.16
N ILE A 221 -10.97 -6.84 -17.58
CA ILE A 221 -11.05 -6.48 -16.17
C ILE A 221 -10.83 -4.98 -15.96
N VAL A 222 -11.57 -4.41 -15.03
CA VAL A 222 -11.35 -3.10 -14.44
C VAL A 222 -11.03 -3.29 -12.96
N ASP A 223 -9.80 -2.98 -12.57
CA ASP A 223 -9.34 -3.02 -11.19
C ASP A 223 -9.25 -1.62 -10.60
N ASP A 224 -10.03 -1.37 -9.54
CA ASP A 224 -9.86 -0.21 -8.67
C ASP A 224 -8.76 -0.53 -7.64
N ILE A 225 -7.60 0.13 -7.72
CA ILE A 225 -6.39 -0.14 -6.93
C ILE A 225 -6.12 1.02 -5.97
N THR A 226 -6.07 0.78 -4.66
CA THR A 226 -5.77 1.82 -3.66
C THR A 226 -4.28 1.92 -3.36
N TYR A 227 -3.86 3.07 -2.81
CA TYR A 227 -2.47 3.30 -2.41
C TYR A 227 -1.93 2.31 -1.37
N PHE A 228 -2.81 1.60 -0.66
CA PHE A 228 -2.44 0.61 0.35
C PHE A 228 -2.57 -0.84 -0.17
N GLY A 229 -2.60 -1.04 -1.49
CA GLY A 229 -2.53 -2.37 -2.09
C GLY A 229 -3.83 -3.18 -2.08
N LYS A 230 -4.99 -2.53 -1.95
CA LYS A 230 -6.29 -3.19 -2.14
C LYS A 230 -6.77 -3.01 -3.57
N PHE A 231 -7.10 -4.13 -4.21
CA PHE A 231 -7.70 -4.22 -5.52
C PHE A 231 -9.19 -4.54 -5.38
N THR A 232 -10.00 -4.01 -6.28
CA THR A 232 -11.42 -4.37 -6.39
C THR A 232 -11.75 -4.54 -7.86
N ALA A 233 -12.00 -5.78 -8.25
CA ALA A 233 -12.09 -6.21 -9.63
C ALA A 233 -13.54 -6.22 -10.11
N LYS A 234 -13.75 -5.80 -11.36
CA LYS A 234 -15.02 -5.87 -12.11
C LYS A 234 -14.73 -6.25 -13.54
N GLY A 235 -15.60 -7.03 -14.16
CA GLY A 235 -15.40 -7.52 -15.53
C GLY A 235 -15.75 -9.00 -15.55
N THR A 236 -15.03 -9.73 -16.38
CA THR A 236 -15.29 -11.15 -16.71
C THR A 236 -14.03 -12.00 -16.55
N SER A 237 -12.85 -11.37 -16.46
CA SER A 237 -11.57 -12.08 -16.57
C SER A 237 -10.77 -12.05 -15.27
N TYR A 238 -10.88 -13.10 -14.45
CA TYR A 238 -10.06 -13.20 -13.24
C TYR A 238 -8.59 -13.50 -13.57
N SER A 239 -8.32 -14.20 -14.67
CA SER A 239 -6.94 -14.40 -15.15
C SER A 239 -6.22 -13.07 -15.41
N LYS A 240 -6.88 -12.11 -16.10
CA LYS A 240 -6.33 -10.75 -16.30
C LYS A 240 -6.18 -9.98 -14.99
N HIS A 241 -7.11 -10.13 -14.05
CA HIS A 241 -6.99 -9.58 -12.70
C HIS A 241 -5.72 -10.11 -12.00
N SER A 242 -5.57 -11.44 -11.95
CA SER A 242 -4.43 -12.10 -11.30
C SER A 242 -3.10 -11.69 -11.93
N GLN A 243 -3.06 -11.58 -13.26
CA GLN A 243 -1.89 -11.08 -13.99
C GLN A 243 -1.56 -9.63 -13.61
N LEU A 244 -2.56 -8.73 -13.59
CA LEU A 244 -2.35 -7.34 -13.22
C LEU A 244 -1.84 -7.18 -11.78
N VAL A 245 -2.43 -7.94 -10.85
CA VAL A 245 -1.96 -7.99 -9.45
C VAL A 245 -0.50 -8.42 -9.40
N TYR A 246 -0.13 -9.48 -10.13
CA TYR A 246 1.24 -9.99 -10.15
C TYR A 246 2.24 -9.00 -10.77
N GLU A 247 1.90 -8.35 -11.89
CA GLU A 247 2.76 -7.37 -12.57
C GLU A 247 3.06 -6.17 -11.65
N ILE A 248 2.04 -5.60 -11.03
CA ILE A 248 2.18 -4.48 -10.08
C ILE A 248 2.96 -4.93 -8.85
N PHE A 249 2.64 -6.11 -8.33
CA PHE A 249 3.32 -6.69 -7.17
C PHE A 249 4.81 -6.91 -7.43
N SER A 250 5.18 -7.61 -8.50
CA SER A 250 6.58 -7.91 -8.82
C SER A 250 7.37 -6.62 -8.98
N ASN A 251 6.81 -5.67 -9.71
CA ASN A 251 7.42 -4.38 -9.93
C ASN A 251 7.62 -3.59 -8.62
N TYR A 252 6.65 -3.64 -7.70
CA TYR A 252 6.80 -3.06 -6.37
C TYR A 252 7.90 -3.73 -5.55
N ARG A 253 7.90 -5.07 -5.49
CA ARG A 253 8.89 -5.87 -4.76
C ARG A 253 10.31 -5.58 -5.24
N ASP A 254 10.52 -5.56 -6.55
CA ASP A 254 11.85 -5.36 -7.14
C ASP A 254 12.41 -3.96 -6.78
N LYS A 255 11.54 -2.95 -6.65
CA LYS A 255 11.94 -1.60 -6.20
C LYS A 255 12.28 -1.53 -4.72
N LEU A 256 11.54 -2.25 -3.86
CA LEU A 256 11.91 -2.35 -2.45
C LEU A 256 13.25 -3.06 -2.28
N GLN A 257 13.47 -4.16 -3.02
CA GLN A 257 14.73 -4.89 -3.02
C GLN A 257 15.89 -3.99 -3.48
N PHE A 258 15.68 -3.20 -4.54
CA PHE A 258 16.69 -2.24 -4.99
C PHE A 258 17.07 -1.22 -3.90
N LEU A 259 16.09 -0.67 -3.19
CA LEU A 259 16.34 0.26 -2.08
C LEU A 259 17.13 -0.39 -0.94
N GLU A 260 16.80 -1.65 -0.61
CA GLU A 260 17.46 -2.42 0.46
C GLU A 260 18.90 -2.81 0.13
N ASP A 261 19.17 -3.18 -1.14
CA ASP A 261 20.47 -3.69 -1.56
C ASP A 261 21.44 -2.59 -2.02
N ASN A 262 20.94 -1.54 -2.68
CA ASN A 262 21.79 -0.57 -3.39
C ASN A 262 21.80 0.82 -2.75
N ILE A 263 20.71 1.22 -2.08
CA ILE A 263 20.57 2.56 -1.51
C ILE A 263 20.85 2.55 -0.01
N ALA A 264 20.50 1.49 0.70
CA ALA A 264 20.71 1.41 2.14
C ALA A 264 22.19 1.56 2.52
N PHE A 265 22.44 2.39 3.54
CA PHE A 265 23.77 2.65 4.07
C PHE A 265 24.32 1.41 4.77
N ASN A 266 25.45 0.93 4.28
CA ASN A 266 26.20 -0.15 4.89
C ASN A 266 27.63 0.31 5.18
N PHE A 267 28.06 0.13 6.41
CA PHE A 267 29.44 0.33 6.81
C PHE A 267 30.10 -1.04 6.88
N ASN A 268 30.87 -1.38 5.85
CA ASN A 268 31.68 -2.58 5.87
C ASN A 268 33.00 -2.26 6.58
N LEU A 269 33.10 -2.67 7.85
CA LEU A 269 34.29 -2.46 8.68
C LEU A 269 35.53 -3.17 8.11
N ASP A 270 35.34 -4.31 7.44
CA ASP A 270 36.42 -5.12 6.89
C ASP A 270 37.00 -4.50 5.61
N GLU A 271 36.14 -3.92 4.76
CA GLU A 271 36.54 -3.25 3.52
C GLU A 271 36.90 -1.76 3.73
N GLN A 272 36.67 -1.20 4.94
CA GLN A 272 36.74 0.24 5.23
C GLN A 272 35.97 1.10 4.22
N GLN A 273 34.87 0.56 3.69
CA GLN A 273 34.04 1.21 2.68
C GLN A 273 32.67 1.54 3.24
N ILE A 274 32.19 2.74 2.91
CA ILE A 274 30.81 3.16 3.10
C ILE A 274 30.10 2.94 1.78
N LYS A 275 29.09 2.07 1.79
CA LYS A 275 28.18 1.83 0.66
C LYS A 275 26.82 2.43 0.99
N GLY A 276 26.04 2.78 -0.04
CA GLY A 276 24.71 3.38 0.08
C GLY A 276 24.66 4.84 -0.35
N GLN A 277 23.45 5.40 -0.37
CA GLN A 277 23.18 6.76 -0.84
C GLN A 277 22.22 7.48 0.09
N ILE A 278 22.40 8.79 0.23
CA ILE A 278 21.43 9.63 0.94
C ILE A 278 20.17 9.71 0.09
N ILE A 279 19.05 9.39 0.72
CA ILE A 279 17.72 9.59 0.16
C ILE A 279 17.26 10.98 0.57
N ASN A 280 16.73 11.76 -0.35
CA ASN A 280 16.19 13.08 -0.07
C ASN A 280 14.73 13.15 -0.51
N ILE A 281 13.81 13.37 0.42
CA ILE A 281 12.40 13.66 0.10
C ILE A 281 12.28 15.17 0.00
N LYS A 282 12.13 15.68 -1.21
CA LYS A 282 12.05 17.12 -1.49
C LYS A 282 10.59 17.56 -1.51
N PHE A 283 10.27 18.59 -0.73
CA PHE A 283 8.97 19.24 -0.76
C PHE A 283 8.94 20.33 -1.84
N HIS A 284 7.76 20.50 -2.43
CA HIS A 284 7.42 21.61 -3.31
C HIS A 284 6.50 22.61 -2.62
N ARG A 285 5.75 22.15 -1.62
CA ARG A 285 5.01 22.99 -0.69
C ARG A 285 5.97 23.89 0.10
N LYS A 286 5.60 25.17 0.26
CA LYS A 286 6.47 26.22 0.84
C LYS A 286 6.08 26.67 2.25
N ASP A 287 4.86 26.41 2.66
CA ASP A 287 4.25 26.83 3.93
C ASP A 287 4.35 25.76 5.03
N ILE A 288 5.34 24.86 4.94
CA ILE A 288 5.53 23.78 5.93
C ILE A 288 6.09 24.37 7.24
N ILE A 289 5.32 24.24 8.32
CA ILE A 289 5.77 24.57 9.67
C ILE A 289 6.60 23.40 10.23
N LEU A 290 7.91 23.61 10.37
CA LEU A 290 8.85 22.53 10.71
C LEU A 290 8.55 21.86 12.06
N SER A 291 8.17 22.61 13.10
CA SER A 291 7.82 22.05 14.41
C SER A 291 6.67 21.05 14.32
N LYS A 292 5.58 21.43 13.66
CA LYS A 292 4.43 20.56 13.44
C LYS A 292 4.80 19.33 12.61
N LEU A 293 5.61 19.50 11.56
CA LEU A 293 6.10 18.38 10.74
C LEU A 293 6.88 17.37 11.60
N VAL A 294 7.82 17.85 12.43
CA VAL A 294 8.63 17.00 13.31
C VAL A 294 7.76 16.28 14.35
N ASP A 295 6.80 16.97 14.95
CA ASP A 295 5.90 16.39 15.95
C ASP A 295 5.06 15.25 15.34
N VAL A 296 4.47 15.50 14.18
CA VAL A 296 3.70 14.51 13.42
C VAL A 296 4.56 13.30 13.05
N LEU A 297 5.78 13.53 12.56
CA LEU A 297 6.70 12.46 12.15
C LEU A 297 7.25 11.65 13.34
N SER A 298 7.33 12.20 14.55
CA SER A 298 8.01 11.56 15.68
C SER A 298 7.08 11.01 16.76
N SER A 299 5.78 11.28 16.67
CA SER A 299 4.78 10.92 17.69
C SER A 299 4.55 9.41 17.88
N GLY A 300 4.96 8.56 16.94
CA GLY A 300 4.60 7.15 16.90
C GLY A 300 3.15 6.87 16.49
N ASN A 301 2.33 7.92 16.31
CA ASN A 301 0.93 7.79 15.94
C ASN A 301 0.76 7.53 14.43
N LYS A 302 -0.47 7.15 14.07
CA LYS A 302 -0.89 7.17 12.66
C LYS A 302 -0.79 8.61 12.14
N VAL A 303 -0.41 8.82 10.88
CA VAL A 303 -0.25 7.80 9.83
C VAL A 303 1.18 7.23 9.70
N PHE A 304 2.19 7.90 10.26
CA PHE A 304 3.61 7.57 10.00
C PHE A 304 4.12 6.37 10.78
N LYS A 305 3.63 6.15 12.01
CA LYS A 305 4.14 5.11 12.93
C LYS A 305 5.66 5.19 13.18
N LEU A 306 6.22 6.39 13.10
CA LEU A 306 7.64 6.62 13.39
C LEU A 306 7.73 7.24 14.79
N TRP A 307 8.54 6.65 15.65
CA TRP A 307 8.83 7.20 16.98
C TRP A 307 10.28 7.62 17.06
N GLY A 308 10.53 8.83 17.56
CA GLY A 308 11.88 9.34 17.72
C GLY A 308 11.94 10.53 18.65
N ILE A 309 13.16 10.93 19.01
CA ILE A 309 13.40 12.09 19.86
C ILE A 309 14.04 13.19 19.02
N PRO A 310 13.37 14.33 18.80
CA PRO A 310 13.89 15.41 17.97
C PRO A 310 15.08 16.10 18.65
N LYS A 311 16.09 16.44 17.84
CA LYS A 311 17.25 17.24 18.24
C LYS A 311 17.32 18.50 17.39
N TRP A 312 16.83 19.58 17.95
CA TRP A 312 16.82 20.91 17.33
C TRP A 312 18.22 21.51 17.33
N SER A 313 18.69 21.97 16.16
CA SER A 313 19.91 22.79 16.06
C SER A 313 19.58 24.25 15.73
N SER A 314 18.42 24.51 15.13
CA SER A 314 17.85 25.82 14.85
C SER A 314 16.35 25.70 14.58
N GLU A 315 15.62 26.81 14.45
CA GLU A 315 14.20 26.81 14.05
C GLU A 315 13.95 26.18 12.67
N GLU A 316 14.97 26.18 11.81
CA GLU A 316 14.92 25.69 10.41
C GLU A 316 15.53 24.29 10.23
N TYR A 317 15.98 23.64 11.31
CA TYR A 317 16.67 22.36 11.23
C TYR A 317 16.47 21.49 12.48
N CYS A 318 16.00 20.27 12.25
CA CYS A 318 15.87 19.23 13.26
C CYS A 318 16.49 17.92 12.76
N SER A 319 17.32 17.29 13.59
CA SER A 319 17.77 15.92 13.36
C SER A 319 16.97 14.98 14.25
N LEU A 320 16.43 13.93 13.66
CA LEU A 320 15.50 13.00 14.29
C LEU A 320 15.97 11.57 14.05
N LYS A 321 16.35 10.88 15.12
CA LYS A 321 16.63 9.44 15.08
C LYS A 321 15.33 8.69 15.37
N VAL A 322 14.82 7.96 14.39
CA VAL A 322 13.52 7.29 14.46
C VAL A 322 13.64 5.77 14.40
N VAL A 323 12.67 5.11 15.03
CA VAL A 323 12.37 3.68 14.85
C VAL A 323 10.98 3.58 14.23
N ASP A 324 10.85 2.67 13.27
CA ASP A 324 9.55 2.31 12.71
C ASP A 324 8.82 1.38 13.67
N LEU A 325 7.68 1.83 14.20
CA LEU A 325 6.85 1.03 15.12
C LEU A 325 6.07 -0.07 14.43
N HIS A 326 6.10 -0.14 13.09
CA HIS A 326 5.45 -1.23 12.38
C HIS A 326 6.18 -2.56 12.61
N VAL A 327 7.46 -2.63 12.22
CA VAL A 327 8.29 -3.85 12.33
C VAL A 327 9.51 -3.66 13.23
N GLY A 328 9.50 -2.62 14.07
CA GLY A 328 10.70 -2.17 14.81
C GLY A 328 11.85 -1.76 13.89
N ASN A 329 11.58 -1.57 12.59
CA ASN A 329 12.56 -1.55 11.50
C ASN A 329 13.61 -2.69 11.62
N LEU A 330 13.18 -3.88 12.05
CA LEU A 330 14.06 -5.03 12.32
C LEU A 330 15.19 -4.70 13.32
N GLY A 331 14.89 -3.84 14.29
CA GLY A 331 15.84 -3.38 15.32
C GLY A 331 16.78 -2.27 14.87
N LYS A 332 16.56 -1.63 13.71
CA LYS A 332 17.41 -0.55 13.17
C LYS A 332 16.76 0.81 13.34
N SER A 333 17.57 1.84 13.56
CA SER A 333 17.07 3.23 13.61
C SER A 333 17.49 3.96 12.35
N MET A 334 16.57 4.73 11.76
CA MET A 334 16.86 5.64 10.65
C MET A 334 17.18 7.02 11.22
N GLN A 335 18.00 7.78 10.50
CA GLN A 335 18.20 9.20 10.80
C GLN A 335 17.50 10.05 9.74
N LEU A 336 16.71 11.00 10.20
CA LEU A 336 16.02 12.00 9.41
C LEU A 336 16.62 13.36 9.75
N ASP A 337 17.19 14.06 8.77
CA ASP A 337 17.52 15.47 8.92
C ASP A 337 16.46 16.28 8.17
N ILE A 338 15.70 17.10 8.90
CA ILE A 338 14.46 17.70 8.45
C ILE A 338 14.63 19.22 8.39
N THR A 339 14.24 19.79 7.25
CA THR A 339 14.13 21.23 6.97
C THR A 339 12.74 21.50 6.39
N PRO A 340 12.28 22.76 6.25
CA PRO A 340 10.98 23.01 5.63
C PRO A 340 10.88 22.57 4.17
N ASN A 341 12.02 22.42 3.49
CA ASN A 341 12.06 22.11 2.06
C ASN A 341 12.37 20.65 1.75
N ASN A 342 12.88 19.88 2.71
CA ASN A 342 13.20 18.47 2.51
C ASN A 342 13.43 17.68 3.80
N ILE A 343 13.35 16.36 3.65
CA ILE A 343 13.83 15.37 4.61
C ILE A 343 14.97 14.58 3.97
N ARG A 344 16.16 14.63 4.56
CA ARG A 344 17.25 13.70 4.23
C ARG A 344 17.11 12.46 5.10
N VAL A 345 17.04 11.29 4.47
CA VAL A 345 16.91 10.00 5.11
C VAL A 345 18.20 9.22 4.95
N ILE A 346 18.82 8.89 6.09
CA ILE A 346 19.91 7.92 6.18
C ILE A 346 19.26 6.58 6.53
N PHE A 347 19.00 5.78 5.48
CA PHE A 347 18.35 4.49 5.58
C PHE A 347 19.39 3.40 5.84
N PRO A 348 19.37 2.67 6.96
CA PRO A 348 20.41 1.72 7.30
C PRO A 348 20.23 0.37 6.60
N HIS A 349 21.32 -0.32 6.30
CA HIS A 349 21.27 -1.68 5.77
C HIS A 349 20.54 -2.66 6.72
N GLY A 350 19.70 -3.51 6.14
CA GLY A 350 18.84 -4.46 6.86
C GLY A 350 17.54 -3.86 7.40
N ALA A 351 17.26 -2.57 7.16
CA ALA A 351 15.94 -1.97 7.37
C ALA A 351 14.94 -2.39 6.30
N CYS A 352 13.64 -2.24 6.58
CA CYS A 352 12.58 -2.55 5.61
C CYS A 352 12.32 -1.34 4.70
N ALA A 353 12.52 -1.47 3.39
CA ALA A 353 12.27 -0.37 2.45
C ALA A 353 10.78 0.00 2.36
N ASN A 354 9.86 -0.88 2.79
CA ASN A 354 8.45 -0.53 2.87
C ASN A 354 8.21 0.61 3.88
N THR A 355 9.07 0.79 4.87
CA THR A 355 9.05 1.97 5.76
C THR A 355 9.23 3.28 4.96
N LEU A 356 10.13 3.30 3.97
CA LEU A 356 10.32 4.45 3.09
C LEU A 356 9.12 4.68 2.18
N ALA A 357 8.56 3.59 1.63
CA ALA A 357 7.36 3.65 0.81
C ALA A 357 6.16 4.19 1.60
N ARG A 358 5.97 3.75 2.85
CA ARG A 358 4.95 4.29 3.76
C ARG A 358 5.21 5.76 4.08
N LEU A 359 6.45 6.13 4.42
CA LEU A 359 6.82 7.52 4.71
C LEU A 359 6.44 8.43 3.54
N LEU A 360 6.88 8.11 2.32
CA LEU A 360 6.60 8.90 1.13
C LEU A 360 5.10 8.92 0.80
N THR A 361 4.42 7.78 0.91
CA THR A 361 2.97 7.71 0.67
C THR A 361 2.20 8.59 1.64
N ASN A 362 2.55 8.58 2.93
CA ASN A 362 1.90 9.40 3.93
C ASN A 362 2.23 10.89 3.79
N ILE A 363 3.45 11.24 3.36
CA ILE A 363 3.77 12.61 2.96
C ILE A 363 2.84 13.05 1.82
N HIS A 364 2.68 12.23 0.78
CA HIS A 364 1.78 12.56 -0.31
C HIS A 364 0.34 12.77 0.15
N GLN A 365 -0.18 11.86 0.98
CA GLN A 365 -1.59 11.90 1.40
C GLN A 365 -1.91 13.01 2.40
N ASN A 366 -0.91 13.60 3.08
CA ASN A 366 -1.19 14.50 4.21
C ASN A 366 -0.36 15.79 4.32
N ILE A 367 0.76 15.91 3.61
CA ILE A 367 1.68 17.05 3.75
C ILE A 367 1.93 17.75 2.41
N ASP A 368 2.34 16.98 1.40
CA ASP A 368 2.66 17.47 0.06
C ASP A 368 2.54 16.32 -0.95
N ALA A 369 1.45 16.33 -1.71
CA ALA A 369 1.14 15.36 -2.76
C ALA A 369 2.15 15.36 -3.91
N THR A 370 2.99 16.39 -4.02
CA THR A 370 4.01 16.57 -5.06
C THR A 370 5.43 16.34 -4.55
N ALA A 371 5.60 15.86 -3.31
CA ALA A 371 6.93 15.53 -2.80
C ALA A 371 7.65 14.50 -3.69
N GLU A 372 8.97 14.62 -3.82
CA GLU A 372 9.77 13.74 -4.68
C GLU A 372 10.83 13.02 -3.86
N LEU A 373 11.00 11.71 -4.11
CA LEU A 373 12.15 10.97 -3.62
C LEU A 373 13.32 11.18 -4.58
N ILE A 374 14.48 11.56 -4.06
CA ILE A 374 15.71 11.82 -4.83
C ILE A 374 16.81 10.91 -4.25
N THR A 375 17.52 10.19 -5.12
CA THR A 375 18.68 9.34 -4.76
C THR A 375 19.83 9.63 -5.71
N GLY A 376 21.06 9.76 -5.20
CA GLY A 376 22.23 10.00 -6.06
C GLY A 376 22.15 11.30 -6.89
N GLY A 377 21.34 12.27 -6.44
CA GLY A 377 21.15 13.56 -7.12
C GLY A 377 20.07 13.58 -8.21
N ASN A 378 19.48 12.44 -8.54
CA ASN A 378 18.38 12.35 -9.51
C ASN A 378 17.07 12.04 -8.80
N PRO A 379 15.92 12.53 -9.30
CA PRO A 379 14.62 11.98 -8.91
C PRO A 379 14.71 10.46 -9.04
N TYR A 380 14.47 9.78 -7.92
CA TYR A 380 14.28 8.35 -7.96
C TYR A 380 12.92 8.14 -8.58
N ASP A 381 12.92 8.00 -9.90
CA ASP A 381 11.72 7.56 -10.57
C ASP A 381 11.48 6.14 -10.10
N TYR A 382 10.54 6.00 -9.17
CA TYR A 382 10.11 4.69 -8.71
C TYR A 382 9.76 3.82 -9.94
N PHE A 383 9.43 4.39 -11.11
CA PHE A 383 9.19 3.67 -12.37
C PHE A 383 9.68 4.39 -13.63
N ILE A 384 10.96 4.19 -13.97
CA ILE A 384 11.35 3.97 -15.37
C ILE A 384 11.70 2.49 -15.50
N LEU A 385 11.01 1.77 -16.40
CA LEU A 385 11.63 0.62 -17.04
C LEU A 385 12.80 1.21 -17.82
N ASN A 386 14.04 0.84 -17.50
CA ASN A 386 15.09 1.02 -18.48
C ASN A 386 14.55 0.36 -19.76
N GLU A 387 14.39 1.15 -20.83
CA GLU A 387 14.33 0.56 -22.16
C GLU A 387 15.58 -0.32 -22.24
N SER A 388 15.38 -1.63 -22.26
CA SER A 388 16.44 -2.59 -22.50
C SER A 388 17.03 -2.28 -23.87
N ASP A 389 18.32 -1.94 -23.88
CA ASP A 389 19.19 -2.06 -25.06
C ASP A 389 19.13 -3.48 -25.64
#